data_AF-A0A922D138-F1
#
_entry.id   AF-A0A922D138-F1
#
_cell.length_a   1.000
_cell.length_b   1.000
_cell.length_c   1.000
_cell.angle_alpha   90.00
_cell.angle_beta   90.00
_cell.angle_gamma   90.00
#
_symmetry.space_group_name_H-M   'P 1'
#
loop_
_entity.id
_entity.type
_entity.pdbx_description
1 polymer ?
#
loop_
_entity_poly.entity_id
_entity_poly.type
_entity_poly.pdbx_seq_one_letter_code
_entity_poly.pdbx_strand_id
1 'polypeptide(L)'
;HRHRKTEQEEDEELLAETNTKQKTIFRFEASPHYVKNGEMRDYQVRGLNWMISLYENGINGILADEMGLGKTLQTISLLGYMKHFKNVPGPHIVIVPKSTLTNWMNEFKKWCPSLRAVCLIGDQETR
;
A
#
# COMPACT_ATOMS: atom_id res chain seq x y z
N HIS A 1 21.16 25.79 17.20
CA HIS A 1 20.46 24.52 17.46
C HIS A 1 19.67 24.13 16.22
N ARG A 2 20.09 23.08 15.50
CA ARG A 2 19.40 22.60 14.30
C ARG A 2 18.22 21.76 14.76
N HIS A 3 17.00 22.28 14.66
CA HIS A 3 15.79 21.54 14.96
C HIS A 3 15.75 20.34 13.99
N ARG A 4 15.90 19.12 14.50
CA ARG A 4 15.72 17.91 13.70
C ARG A 4 14.22 17.70 13.58
N LYS A 5 13.67 17.86 12.38
CA LYS A 5 12.27 17.55 12.12
C LYS A 5 12.03 16.06 12.31
N THR A 6 10.85 15.71 12.77
CA THR A 6 10.40 14.32 12.78
C THR A 6 10.06 13.89 11.35
N GLU A 7 10.14 12.60 11.05
CA GLU A 7 9.77 12.04 9.73
C GLU A 7 8.35 12.47 9.31
N GLN A 8 7.43 12.52 10.28
CA GLN A 8 6.08 13.01 10.07
C GLN A 8 6.04 14.48 9.64
N GLU A 9 6.85 15.34 10.26
CA GLU A 9 6.91 16.77 9.91
C GLU A 9 7.55 17.01 8.54
N GLU A 10 8.54 16.20 8.15
CA GLU A 10 9.17 16.27 6.82
C GLU A 10 8.20 15.83 5.72
N ASP A 11 7.44 14.75 5.94
CA ASP A 11 6.40 14.28 5.02
C ASP A 11 5.25 15.28 4.89
N GLU A 12 4.81 15.88 6.01
CA GLU A 12 3.74 16.88 6.00
C GLU A 12 4.14 18.15 5.21
N GLU A 13 5.39 18.58 5.31
CA GLU A 13 5.91 19.74 4.57
C GLU A 13 5.98 19.46 3.06
N LEU A 14 6.50 18.31 2.65
CA LEU A 14 6.54 17.89 1.24
C LEU A 14 5.13 17.82 0.61
N LEU A 15 4.15 17.36 1.39
CA LEU A 15 2.74 17.33 0.97
C LEU A 15 2.09 18.72 0.96
N ALA A 16 2.54 19.64 1.81
CA ALA A 16 2.05 21.01 1.84
C ALA A 16 2.56 21.85 0.66
N GLU A 17 3.81 21.65 0.23
CA GLU A 17 4.42 22.38 -0.89
C GLU A 17 3.73 22.11 -2.25
N THR A 18 2.99 21.02 -2.38
CA THR A 18 2.30 20.61 -3.63
C THR A 18 0.84 21.08 -3.72
N ASN A 19 0.33 21.81 -2.72
CA ASN A 19 -1.12 21.97 -2.54
C ASN A 19 -1.69 23.27 -3.14
N THR A 20 -2.07 23.26 -4.42
CA THR A 20 -2.95 24.28 -5.02
C THR A 20 -4.39 23.80 -5.28
N LYS A 21 -4.76 22.59 -4.84
CA LYS A 21 -6.16 22.11 -4.95
C LYS A 21 -6.52 21.27 -3.73
N GLN A 22 -7.29 21.88 -2.81
CA GLN A 22 -7.93 21.18 -1.68
C GLN A 22 -8.87 20.08 -2.19
N LYS A 23 -8.32 18.89 -2.40
CA LYS A 23 -9.09 17.64 -2.52
C LYS A 23 -9.14 17.04 -1.12
N THR A 24 -10.34 16.73 -0.62
CA THR A 24 -10.48 15.94 0.60
C THR A 24 -9.83 14.57 0.38
N ILE A 25 -8.66 14.37 0.98
CA ILE A 25 -7.93 13.10 0.86
C ILE A 25 -8.72 12.04 1.65
N PHE A 26 -9.11 10.97 0.98
CA PHE A 26 -9.77 9.83 1.62
C PHE A 26 -8.84 9.20 2.67
N ARG A 27 -9.37 8.91 3.86
CA ARG A 27 -8.63 8.26 4.95
C ARG A 27 -9.47 7.18 5.61
N PHE A 28 -8.84 6.05 5.91
CA PHE A 28 -9.41 5.00 6.74
C PHE A 28 -9.15 5.29 8.21
N GLU A 29 -10.18 5.21 9.06
CA GLU A 29 -10.05 5.29 10.52
C GLU A 29 -9.71 3.93 11.14
N ALA A 30 -10.06 2.83 10.46
CA ALA A 30 -9.86 1.46 10.90
C ALA A 30 -9.51 0.55 9.71
N SER A 31 -9.27 -0.74 9.98
CA SER A 31 -9.01 -1.73 8.92
C SER A 31 -10.10 -1.68 7.83
N PRO A 32 -9.74 -1.55 6.55
CA PRO A 32 -10.73 -1.50 5.46
C PRO A 32 -11.56 -2.78 5.37
N HIS A 33 -12.84 -2.66 5.03
CA HIS A 33 -13.78 -3.79 4.98
C HIS A 33 -13.40 -4.91 3.99
N TYR A 34 -12.58 -4.61 2.98
CA TYR A 34 -12.10 -5.58 2.00
C TYR A 34 -10.90 -6.40 2.50
N VAL A 35 -10.25 -5.98 3.60
CA VAL A 35 -9.26 -6.79 4.31
C VAL A 35 -10.00 -7.87 5.09
N LYS A 36 -9.62 -9.14 4.90
CA LYS A 36 -10.26 -10.32 5.49
C LYS A 36 -9.28 -11.13 6.33
N ASN A 37 -9.82 -12.02 7.16
CA ASN A 37 -9.05 -12.99 7.94
C ASN A 37 -8.06 -12.35 8.94
N GLY A 38 -8.44 -11.19 9.48
CA GLY A 38 -7.76 -10.42 10.52
C GLY A 38 -7.94 -8.92 10.28
N GLU A 39 -7.32 -8.10 11.13
CA GLU A 39 -7.41 -6.64 11.10
C GLU A 39 -6.03 -6.00 11.01
N MET A 40 -5.96 -4.86 10.33
CA MET A 40 -4.77 -4.03 10.30
C MET A 40 -4.57 -3.35 11.66
N ARG A 41 -3.32 -3.30 12.14
CA ARG A 41 -2.94 -2.50 13.31
C ARG A 41 -2.94 -1.01 12.95
N ASP A 42 -3.11 -0.13 13.94
CA ASP A 42 -3.21 1.32 13.73
C ASP A 42 -2.06 1.90 12.90
N TYR A 43 -0.82 1.46 13.15
CA TYR A 43 0.33 1.93 12.38
C TYR A 43 0.28 1.47 10.91
N GLN A 44 -0.33 0.32 10.63
CA GLN A 44 -0.53 -0.18 9.26
C GLN A 44 -1.63 0.61 8.55
N VAL A 45 -2.68 1.01 9.28
CA VAL A 45 -3.72 1.90 8.75
C VAL A 45 -3.12 3.28 8.43
N ARG A 46 -2.25 3.80 9.30
CA ARG A 46 -1.48 5.02 9.02
C ARG A 46 -0.60 4.88 7.78
N GLY A 47 0.16 3.79 7.65
CA GLY A 47 0.98 3.52 6.46
C GLY A 47 0.16 3.41 5.17
N LEU A 48 -1.02 2.79 5.23
CA LEU A 48 -1.97 2.75 4.11
C LEU A 48 -2.46 4.16 3.74
N ASN A 49 -2.88 4.96 4.71
CA ASN A 49 -3.34 6.33 4.47
C ASN A 49 -2.23 7.22 3.89
N TRP A 50 -0.99 7.04 4.32
CA TRP A 50 0.17 7.72 3.74
C TRP A 50 0.35 7.34 2.27
N MET A 51 0.35 6.05 1.93
CA MET A 51 0.45 5.61 0.52
C MET A 51 -0.73 6.10 -0.33
N ILE A 52 -1.94 6.18 0.21
CA ILE A 52 -3.10 6.77 -0.48
C ILE A 52 -2.85 8.25 -0.76
N SER A 53 -2.36 9.00 0.22
CA SER A 53 -2.01 10.43 0.05
C SER A 53 -0.99 10.63 -1.06
N LEU A 54 0.07 9.81 -1.10
CA LEU A 54 1.06 9.84 -2.18
C LEU A 54 0.42 9.62 -3.55
N TYR A 55 -0.44 8.61 -3.67
CA TYR A 55 -1.16 8.32 -4.89
C TYR A 55 -2.07 9.47 -5.35
N GLU A 56 -2.87 10.05 -4.44
CA GLU A 56 -3.77 11.18 -4.80
C GLU A 56 -3.01 12.42 -5.28
N ASN A 57 -1.79 12.63 -4.77
CA ASN A 57 -0.94 13.75 -5.13
C ASN A 57 -0.01 13.44 -6.32
N GLY A 58 -0.02 12.21 -6.86
CA GLY A 58 0.85 11.82 -7.96
C GLY A 58 2.33 11.74 -7.57
N ILE A 59 2.62 11.48 -6.29
CA ILE A 59 3.97 11.40 -5.73
C ILE A 59 4.33 9.93 -5.50
N ASN A 60 5.58 9.57 -5.81
CA ASN A 60 6.12 8.24 -5.49
C ASN A 60 6.68 8.23 -4.06
N GLY A 61 6.67 7.08 -3.40
CA GLY A 61 7.25 6.96 -2.05
C GLY A 61 7.93 5.63 -1.79
N ILE A 62 8.73 5.60 -0.73
CA ILE A 62 9.43 4.42 -0.24
C ILE A 62 8.89 4.10 1.15
N LEU A 63 8.18 2.98 1.28
CA LEU A 63 7.73 2.50 2.59
C LEU A 63 8.90 1.84 3.33
N ALA A 64 9.56 2.61 4.20
CA ALA A 64 10.82 2.25 4.86
C ALA A 64 10.67 1.68 6.29
N ASP A 65 9.46 1.25 6.66
CA ASP A 65 9.16 0.62 7.95
C ASP A 65 10.13 -0.53 8.29
N GLU A 66 10.33 -0.78 9.59
CA GLU A 66 11.09 -1.93 10.09
C GLU A 66 10.57 -3.27 9.51
N MET A 67 11.47 -4.26 9.39
CA MET A 67 11.09 -5.61 8.97
C MET A 67 10.09 -6.22 9.96
N GLY A 68 9.09 -6.95 9.45
CA GLY A 68 8.05 -7.56 10.28
C GLY A 68 6.83 -6.69 10.58
N LEU A 69 6.84 -5.39 10.25
CA LEU A 69 5.68 -4.49 10.44
C LEU A 69 4.54 -4.71 9.40
N GLY A 70 4.62 -5.75 8.58
CA GLY A 70 3.53 -6.12 7.68
C GLY A 70 3.38 -5.22 6.45
N LYS A 71 4.50 -4.76 5.88
CA LYS A 71 4.53 -4.01 4.59
C LYS A 71 3.73 -4.71 3.49
N THR A 72 3.79 -6.05 3.42
CA THR A 72 2.98 -6.85 2.47
C THR A 72 1.48 -6.60 2.62
N LEU A 73 0.96 -6.62 3.85
CA LEU A 73 -0.46 -6.35 4.13
C LEU A 73 -0.81 -4.90 3.76
N GLN A 74 0.05 -3.94 4.09
CA GLN A 74 -0.17 -2.54 3.71
C GLN A 74 -0.24 -2.37 2.17
N THR A 75 0.69 -2.99 1.43
CA THR A 75 0.70 -2.96 -0.05
C THR A 75 -0.52 -3.64 -0.67
N ILE A 76 -0.91 -4.82 -0.17
CA ILE A 76 -2.13 -5.52 -0.65
C ILE A 76 -3.37 -4.66 -0.37
N SER A 77 -3.40 -3.98 0.78
CA SER A 77 -4.51 -3.10 1.14
C SER A 77 -4.60 -1.89 0.23
N LEU A 78 -3.46 -1.31 -0.19
CA LEU A 78 -3.43 -0.26 -1.21
C LEU A 78 -4.05 -0.72 -2.53
N LEU A 79 -3.71 -1.92 -3.01
CA LEU A 79 -4.33 -2.49 -4.22
C LEU A 79 -5.84 -2.75 -4.03
N GLY A 80 -6.25 -3.12 -2.82
CA GLY A 80 -7.67 -3.23 -2.44
C GLY A 80 -8.38 -1.88 -2.53
N TYR A 81 -7.77 -0.81 -2.01
CA TYR A 81 -8.28 0.56 -2.15
C TYR A 81 -8.43 0.96 -3.62
N MET A 82 -7.45 0.66 -4.47
CA MET A 82 -7.51 0.93 -5.91
C MET A 82 -8.74 0.27 -6.55
N LYS A 83 -9.01 -0.99 -6.22
CA LYS A 83 -10.19 -1.72 -6.73
C LYS A 83 -11.50 -1.14 -6.19
N HIS A 84 -11.63 -1.02 -4.87
CA HIS A 84 -12.93 -0.81 -4.21
C HIS A 84 -13.35 0.66 -4.12
N PHE A 85 -12.38 1.59 -4.11
CA PHE A 85 -12.65 3.03 -3.93
C PHE A 85 -12.30 3.86 -5.16
N LYS A 86 -11.31 3.42 -5.96
CA LYS A 86 -10.94 4.11 -7.22
C LYS A 86 -11.51 3.49 -8.47
N ASN A 87 -12.16 2.33 -8.36
CA ASN A 87 -12.66 1.57 -9.50
C ASN A 87 -11.54 1.27 -10.52
N VAL A 88 -10.30 1.06 -10.03
CA VAL A 88 -9.11 0.68 -10.81
C VAL A 88 -8.66 -0.72 -10.38
N PRO A 89 -9.33 -1.79 -10.85
CA PRO A 89 -9.02 -3.15 -10.44
C PRO A 89 -7.68 -3.69 -10.98
N GLY A 90 -7.09 -3.04 -11.98
CA GLY A 90 -5.81 -3.43 -12.59
C GLY A 90 -5.66 -2.97 -14.05
N PRO A 91 -4.58 -3.36 -14.73
CA PRO A 91 -3.51 -4.25 -14.25
C PRO A 91 -2.55 -3.55 -13.27
N HIS A 92 -2.17 -4.26 -12.20
CA HIS A 92 -1.15 -3.83 -11.23
C HIS A 92 -0.02 -4.86 -11.21
N ILE A 93 1.23 -4.41 -11.11
CA ILE A 93 2.41 -5.28 -11.08
C ILE A 93 3.08 -5.16 -9.72
N VAL A 94 3.38 -6.30 -9.11
CA VAL A 94 4.17 -6.40 -7.87
C VAL A 94 5.40 -7.25 -8.17
N ILE A 95 6.59 -6.67 -8.00
CA ILE A 95 7.87 -7.35 -8.24
C ILE A 95 8.44 -7.76 -6.89
N VAL A 96 8.77 -9.04 -6.75
CA VAL A 96 9.25 -9.61 -5.48
C VAL A 96 10.38 -10.62 -5.75
N PRO A 97 11.28 -10.86 -4.78
CA PRO A 97 12.26 -11.95 -4.88
C PRO A 97 11.57 -13.30 -5.10
N LYS A 98 12.19 -14.17 -5.91
CA LYS A 98 11.63 -15.50 -6.24
C LYS A 98 11.25 -16.30 -5.01
N SER A 99 12.05 -16.23 -3.94
CA SER A 99 11.83 -16.94 -2.69
C SER A 99 10.55 -16.54 -1.94
N THR A 100 9.98 -15.35 -2.21
CA THR A 100 8.81 -14.85 -1.50
C THR A 100 7.52 -14.92 -2.32
N LEU A 101 7.56 -15.37 -3.58
CA LEU A 101 6.39 -15.45 -4.46
C LEU A 101 5.23 -16.25 -3.84
N THR A 102 5.52 -17.44 -3.31
CA THR A 102 4.51 -18.28 -2.63
C THR A 102 3.89 -17.57 -1.44
N ASN A 103 4.70 -16.84 -0.66
CA ASN A 103 4.21 -16.04 0.47
C ASN A 103 3.25 -14.96 -0.02
N TRP A 104 3.64 -14.17 -1.03
CA TRP A 104 2.77 -13.13 -1.60
C TRP A 104 1.44 -13.68 -2.11
N MET A 105 1.45 -14.81 -2.83
CA MET A 105 0.22 -15.44 -3.31
C MET A 105 -0.70 -15.90 -2.17
N ASN A 106 -0.13 -16.41 -1.08
CA ASN A 106 -0.89 -16.79 0.11
C ASN A 106 -1.47 -15.56 0.82
N GLU A 107 -0.68 -14.48 0.93
CA GLU A 107 -1.11 -13.23 1.57
C GLU A 107 -2.23 -12.53 0.77
N PHE A 108 -2.19 -12.57 -0.57
CA PHE A 108 -3.32 -12.09 -1.40
C PHE A 108 -4.60 -12.88 -1.12
N LYS A 109 -4.52 -14.21 -1.12
CA LYS A 109 -5.67 -15.08 -0.82
C LYS A 109 -6.21 -14.86 0.58
N LYS A 110 -5.32 -14.67 1.56
CA LYS A 110 -5.67 -14.45 2.96
C LYS A 110 -6.30 -13.07 3.17
N TRP A 111 -5.58 -12.01 2.83
CA TRP A 111 -5.95 -10.66 3.24
C TRP A 111 -6.95 -10.00 2.30
N CYS A 112 -6.87 -10.25 0.99
CA CYS A 112 -7.77 -9.61 0.03
C CYS A 112 -8.18 -10.58 -1.09
N PRO A 113 -8.97 -11.63 -0.78
CA PRO A 113 -9.40 -12.64 -1.76
C PRO A 113 -10.21 -12.06 -2.93
N SER A 114 -10.71 -10.83 -2.78
CA SER A 114 -11.36 -10.11 -3.88
C SER A 114 -10.40 -9.71 -5.00
N LEU A 115 -9.08 -9.68 -4.77
CA LEU A 115 -8.07 -9.44 -5.80
C LEU A 115 -7.63 -10.76 -6.43
N ARG A 116 -7.69 -10.83 -7.75
CA ARG A 116 -7.18 -11.98 -8.51
C ARG A 116 -5.67 -11.80 -8.76
N ALA A 117 -4.84 -12.41 -7.92
CA ALA A 117 -3.40 -12.45 -8.12
C ALA A 117 -3.03 -13.56 -9.13
N VAL A 118 -2.10 -13.25 -10.04
CA VAL A 118 -1.50 -14.21 -10.99
C VAL A 118 0.01 -14.18 -10.77
N CYS A 119 0.61 -15.35 -10.62
CA CYS A 119 2.05 -15.47 -10.43
C CYS A 119 2.70 -15.84 -11.76
N LEU A 120 3.52 -14.94 -12.30
CA LEU A 120 4.27 -15.18 -13.53
C LEU A 120 5.62 -15.79 -13.17
N ILE A 121 5.69 -17.12 -13.20
CA ILE A 121 6.91 -17.89 -12.97
C ILE A 121 7.01 -18.93 -14.08
N GLY A 122 8.20 -19.07 -14.67
CA GLY A 122 8.44 -20.09 -15.68
C GLY A 122 9.75 -19.90 -16.44
N ASP A 123 10.23 -20.99 -17.00
CA ASP A 123 11.02 -21.01 -18.24
C ASP A 123 10.13 -20.64 -19.44
N GLN A 124 10.71 -20.56 -20.64
CA GLN A 124 10.05 -19.99 -21.82
C GLN A 124 8.75 -20.73 -22.22
N GLU A 125 8.57 -21.99 -21.80
CA GLU A 125 7.37 -22.80 -22.09
C GLU A 125 6.23 -22.62 -21.07
N THR A 126 6.53 -22.19 -19.84
CA THR A 126 5.52 -21.98 -18.79
C THR A 126 5.11 -20.52 -18.58
N ARG A 127 5.76 -19.57 -19.28
CA ARG A 127 5.46 -18.12 -19.24
C ARG A 127 4.35 -17.70 -20.19
#